data_AF-A0A6A5WUF7-F1
#
_entry.id   AF-A0A6A5WUF7-F1
#
_cell.length_a   1.000
_cell.length_b   1.000
_cell.length_c   1.000
_cell.angle_alpha   90.00
_cell.angle_beta   90.00
_cell.angle_gamma   90.00
#
_symmetry.space_group_name_H-M   'P 1'
#
loop_
_entity.id
_entity.type
_entity.pdbx_description
1 polymer ?
#
loop_
_entity_poly.entity_id
_entity_poly.type
_entity_poly.pdbx_seq_one_letter_code
_entity_poly.pdbx_strand_id
1 'polypeptide(L)'
;PLNIVCFLVLKRAYSCEIEDLICYYINYITKLEFLPAFKAAFIRFVNGDNICASFQGTSLVLYNLEAVILKLDIKLRTPTPPPALEVTT
;
A
#
# COMPACT_ATOMS: atom_id res chain seq x y z
N PRO A 1 9.17 9.87 13.04
CA PRO A 1 8.56 8.95 12.05
C PRO A 1 7.04 9.16 12.02
N LEU A 2 6.47 9.40 10.84
CA LEU A 2 5.03 9.63 10.69
C LEU A 2 4.29 8.31 11.00
N ASN A 3 3.64 8.24 12.16
CA ASN A 3 2.86 7.08 12.54
C ASN A 3 1.51 7.15 11.84
N ILE A 4 1.50 6.82 10.54
CA ILE A 4 0.29 6.93 9.72
C ILE A 4 -0.70 5.86 10.17
N VAL A 5 -1.77 6.28 10.85
CA VAL A 5 -2.91 5.44 11.26
C VAL A 5 -3.48 4.64 10.08
N CYS A 6 -3.22 5.07 8.85
CA CYS A 6 -3.56 4.39 7.60
C CYS A 6 -3.02 2.94 7.54
N PHE A 7 -1.82 2.67 8.07
CA PHE A 7 -1.27 1.31 8.08
C PHE A 7 -2.03 0.39 9.02
N LEU A 8 -2.63 0.92 10.09
CA LEU A 8 -3.47 0.13 10.99
C LEU A 8 -4.77 -0.28 10.31
N VAL A 9 -5.39 0.64 9.55
CA VAL A 9 -6.62 0.36 8.79
C VAL A 9 -6.33 -0.65 7.68
N LEU A 10 -5.22 -0.51 6.95
CA LEU A 10 -4.79 -1.46 5.93
C LEU A 10 -4.51 -2.84 6.53
N LYS A 11 -3.78 -2.90 7.65
CA LYS A 11 -3.52 -4.14 8.39
C LYS A 11 -4.82 -4.81 8.81
N ARG A 12 -5.80 -4.04 9.30
CA ARG A 12 -7.11 -4.57 9.68
C ARG A 12 -7.88 -5.13 8.49
N ALA A 13 -7.93 -4.40 7.37
CA ALA A 13 -8.60 -4.87 6.16
C ALA A 13 -7.97 -6.18 5.63
N TYR A 14 -6.64 -6.26 5.63
CA TYR A 14 -5.94 -7.48 5.26
C TYR A 14 -6.22 -8.63 6.23
N SER A 15 -6.21 -8.38 7.55
CA SER A 15 -6.56 -9.39 8.55
C SER A 15 -7.96 -9.96 8.33
N CYS A 16 -8.95 -9.13 7.98
CA CYS A 16 -10.30 -9.62 7.65
C CYS A 16 -10.30 -10.52 6.40
N GLU A 17 -9.57 -10.17 5.34
CA GLU A 17 -9.45 -11.03 4.15
C GLU A 17 -8.77 -12.38 4.49
N ILE A 18 -7.81 -12.38 5.41
CA ILE A 18 -7.18 -13.62 5.91
C ILE A 18 -8.16 -14.47 6.72
N GLU A 19 -8.93 -13.85 7.60
CA GLU A 19 -9.97 -14.54 8.37
C GLU A 19 -11.00 -15.21 7.45
N ASP A 20 -11.43 -14.50 6.39
CA ASP A 20 -12.33 -15.05 5.37
C ASP A 20 -11.70 -16.26 4.66
N LEU A 21 -10.42 -16.20 4.28
CA LEU A 21 -9.70 -17.32 3.65
C LEU A 21 -9.57 -18.54 4.58
N ILE A 22 -9.30 -18.31 5.87
CA ILE A 22 -9.23 -19.36 6.89
C ILE A 22 -10.59 -20.05 7.06
N CYS A 23 -11.70 -19.29 7.01
CA CYS A 23 -13.06 -19.85 7.03
C CYS A 23 -13.34 -20.78 5.84
N TYR A 24 -12.67 -20.58 4.70
CA TYR A 24 -12.72 -21.48 3.54
C TYR A 24 -11.66 -22.60 3.55
N TYR A 25 -11.05 -22.89 4.71
CA TYR A 25 -10.00 -23.90 4.90
C TYR A 25 -8.67 -23.64 4.14
N ILE A 26 -8.43 -22.41 3.68
CA ILE A 26 -7.17 -22.01 3.07
C ILE A 26 -6.20 -21.60 4.18
N ASN A 27 -5.35 -22.54 4.60
CA ASN A 27 -4.43 -22.36 5.73
C ASN A 27 -3.01 -21.91 5.32
N TYR A 28 -2.75 -21.77 4.01
CA TYR A 28 -1.47 -21.31 3.49
C TYR A 28 -1.70 -20.38 2.30
N ILE A 29 -0.95 -19.30 2.27
CA ILE A 29 -0.95 -18.32 1.18
C ILE A 29 0.46 -18.25 0.63
N THR A 30 0.63 -18.65 -0.62
CA THR A 30 1.89 -18.49 -1.34
C THR A 30 2.16 -17.00 -1.58
N LYS A 31 3.42 -16.65 -1.86
CA LYS A 31 3.78 -15.28 -2.28
C LYS A 31 3.01 -14.82 -3.52
N LEU A 32 2.63 -15.76 -4.41
CA LEU A 32 1.85 -15.47 -5.61
C LEU A 32 0.38 -15.18 -5.29
N GLU A 33 -0.19 -15.84 -4.30
CA GLU A 33 -1.57 -15.61 -3.83
C GLU A 33 -1.67 -14.37 -2.93
N PHE A 34 -0.59 -14.02 -2.23
CA PHE A 34 -0.53 -12.82 -1.40
C PHE A 34 -0.79 -11.54 -2.20
N LEU A 35 -0.17 -11.40 -3.37
CA LEU A 35 -0.24 -10.17 -4.17
C LEU A 35 -1.68 -9.80 -4.60
N PRO A 36 -2.49 -10.71 -5.16
CA PRO A 36 -3.87 -10.41 -5.50
C PRO A 36 -4.75 -10.16 -4.27
N ALA A 37 -4.57 -10.90 -3.18
CA ALA A 37 -5.31 -10.68 -1.93
C ALA A 37 -4.99 -9.31 -1.31
N PHE A 38 -3.69 -8.96 -1.25
CA PHE A 38 -3.23 -7.66 -0.80
C PHE A 38 -3.77 -6.53 -1.70
N LYS A 39 -3.75 -6.72 -3.02
CA LYS A 39 -4.30 -5.73 -3.96
C LYS A 39 -5.79 -5.50 -3.73
N ALA A 40 -6.58 -6.54 -3.48
CA ALA A 40 -8.00 -6.41 -3.17
C ALA A 40 -8.24 -5.64 -1.86
N ALA A 41 -7.51 -6.02 -0.78
CA ALA A 41 -7.55 -5.32 0.49
C ALA A 41 -7.11 -3.85 0.37
N PHE A 42 -6.08 -3.59 -0.43
CA PHE A 42 -5.54 -2.26 -0.67
C PHE A 42 -6.53 -1.38 -1.44
N ILE A 43 -7.19 -1.89 -2.48
CA ILE A 43 -8.22 -1.13 -3.22
C ILE A 43 -9.41 -0.80 -2.30
N ARG A 44 -9.84 -1.74 -1.44
CA ARG A 44 -10.88 -1.48 -0.42
C ARG A 44 -10.45 -0.42 0.58
N PHE A 45 -9.16 -0.39 0.92
CA PHE A 45 -8.58 0.56 1.85
C PHE A 45 -8.41 1.97 1.26
N VAL A 46 -7.96 2.09 0.00
CA VAL A 46 -7.75 3.36 -0.74
C VAL A 46 -9.10 3.92 -1.19
N ASN A 47 -9.96 4.21 -0.22
CA ASN A 47 -11.12 5.06 -0.35
C ASN A 47 -10.76 6.46 0.20
N GLY A 48 -11.25 7.52 -0.43
CA GLY A 48 -11.00 8.91 -0.02
C GLY A 48 -11.32 9.16 1.45
N ASP A 49 -12.38 8.53 1.97
CA ASP A 49 -12.78 8.64 3.38
C ASP A 49 -11.77 8.05 4.35
N ASN A 50 -11.26 6.84 4.06
CA ASN A 50 -10.26 6.16 4.88
C ASN A 50 -8.93 6.91 4.88
N ILE A 51 -8.56 7.46 3.72
CA ILE A 51 -7.35 8.27 3.57
C ILE A 51 -7.50 9.54 4.41
N CYS A 52 -8.62 10.26 4.27
CA CYS A 52 -8.89 11.49 5.01
C CYS A 52 -8.91 11.26 6.54
N ALA A 53 -9.61 10.22 6.99
CA ALA A 53 -9.64 9.82 8.40
C ALA A 53 -8.25 9.45 8.95
N SER A 54 -7.43 8.77 8.14
CA SER A 54 -6.06 8.41 8.52
C SER A 54 -5.17 9.63 8.73
N PHE A 55 -5.32 10.67 7.91
CA PHE A 55 -4.60 11.93 8.08
C PHE A 55 -5.08 12.71 9.31
N GLN A 56 -6.39 12.79 9.53
CA GLN A 56 -6.97 13.39 10.74
C GLN A 56 -6.43 12.72 12.02
N GLY A 57 -6.35 11.39 12.05
CA GLY A 57 -5.86 10.63 13.21
C GLY A 57 -4.37 10.84 13.53
N THR A 58 -3.59 11.38 12.59
CA THR A 58 -2.17 11.72 12.81
C THR A 58 -1.93 13.16 13.24
N SER A 59 -2.99 13.94 13.48
CA SER A 59 -2.93 15.40 13.64
C SER A 59 -2.23 16.11 12.48
N LEU A 60 -2.02 15.42 11.35
CA LEU A 60 -1.76 16.05 10.06
C LEU A 60 -3.10 16.60 9.59
N VAL A 61 -3.46 17.76 10.12
CA VAL A 61 -4.46 18.62 9.49
C VAL A 61 -3.90 18.92 8.11
N LEU A 62 -4.43 18.25 7.10
CA LEU A 62 -4.14 18.53 5.71
C LEU A 62 -4.68 19.93 5.44
N TYR A 63 -3.83 20.94 5.60
CA TYR A 63 -4.11 22.31 5.21
C TYR A 63 -4.60 22.37 3.74
N ASN A 64 -4.21 21.38 2.92
CA ASN A 64 -4.78 21.12 1.61
C ASN A 64 -4.58 19.63 1.20
N LEU A 65 -5.68 18.86 1.15
CA LEU A 65 -5.68 17.44 0.75
C LEU A 65 -5.26 17.25 -0.71
N GLU A 66 -5.74 18.10 -1.62
CA GLU A 66 -5.40 18.02 -3.06
C GLU A 66 -3.91 18.21 -3.28
N ALA A 67 -3.26 19.15 -2.59
CA ALA A 67 -1.83 19.40 -2.73
C ALA A 67 -0.97 18.20 -2.29
N VAL A 68 -1.43 17.41 -1.31
CA VAL A 68 -0.74 16.20 -0.87
C VAL A 68 -0.98 15.05 -1.84
N ILE A 69 -2.21 14.87 -2.33
CA ILE A 69 -2.52 13.89 -3.37
C ILE A 69 -1.67 14.14 -4.62
N LEU A 70 -1.55 15.41 -5.05
CA LEU A 70 -0.79 15.81 -6.23
C LEU A 70 0.73 15.61 -6.06
N LYS A 71 1.24 15.68 -4.83
CA LYS A 71 2.63 15.30 -4.51
C LYS A 71 2.86 13.79 -4.46
N LEU A 72 1.84 13.01 -4.15
CA LEU A 72 1.90 11.55 -4.10
C LEU A 72 1.71 10.90 -5.48
N ASP A 73 1.23 11.63 -6.48
CA ASP A 73 1.21 11.21 -7.89
C ASP A 73 2.63 11.20 -8.50
N ILE A 74 3.48 10.35 -7.92
CA ILE A 74 4.87 10.19 -8.35
C ILE A 74 4.88 9.25 -9.54
N LYS A 75 5.27 9.76 -10.72
CA LYS A 75 5.61 8.90 -11.86
C LYS A 75 6.82 8.04 -11.51
N LEU A 76 6.58 6.77 -11.23
CA LEU A 76 7.62 5.77 -11.03
C LEU A 76 8.49 5.69 -12.29
N ARG A 77 9.73 6.16 -12.19
CA ARG A 77 10.73 6.04 -13.25
C ARG A 77 11.75 5.00 -12.81
N THR A 78 11.87 3.92 -13.58
CA THR A 78 12.94 2.94 -13.37
C THR A 78 14.27 3.61 -13.69
N PRO A 79 15.25 3.64 -12.78
CA PRO A 79 16.58 4.10 -13.10
C PRO A 79 17.15 3.24 -14.23
N THR A 80 17.69 3.86 -15.28
CA THR A 80 18.37 3.13 -16.35
C THR A 80 19.55 2.37 -15.74
N PRO A 81 19.67 1.04 -15.96
CA PRO A 81 20.79 0.29 -15.42
C PRO A 81 22.12 0.82 -15.98
N PRO A 82 23.19 0.83 -15.17
CA PRO A 82 24.51 1.27 -15.63
C PRO A 82 25.00 0.37 -16.78
N PRO A 83 25.78 0.93 -17.73
CA PRO A 83 26.33 0.16 -18.84
C PRO A 83 27.14 -1.03 -18.32
N ALA A 84 26.93 -2.20 -18.92
CA ALA A 84 27.78 -3.35 -18.64
C ALA A 84 29.21 -3.01 -19.06
N LEU A 85 30.16 -3.11 -18.14
CA LEU A 85 31.58 -3.02 -18.44
C LEU A 85 31.92 -4.26 -19.27
N GLU A 86 32.05 -4.08 -20.58
CA GLU A 86 32.63 -5.10 -21.45
C GLU A 86 34.09 -5.30 -21.02
N VAL A 87 34.34 -6.42 -20.35
CA VAL A 87 35.68 -6.90 -20.05
C VAL A 87 36.23 -7.47 -21.35
N THR A 88 36.91 -6.63 -22.12
CA THR A 88 37.71 -7.07 -23.26
C THR A 88 38.88 -7.90 -22.73
N THR A 89 38.88 -9.18 -23.07
CA THR A 89 39.98 -10.13 -22.82
C THR A 89 41.03 -9.99 -23.91
#